data_AF-X1EYU8-F1
#
_entry.id   AF-X1EYU8-F1
#
_cell.length_a   1.000
_cell.length_b   1.000
_cell.length_c   1.000
_cell.angle_alpha   90.00
_cell.angle_beta   90.00
_cell.angle_gamma   90.00
#
_symmetry.space_group_name_H-M   'P 1'
#
loop_
_entity.id
_entity.type
_entity.pdbx_description
1 polymer ?
#
loop_
_entity_poly.entity_id
_entity_poly.type
_entity_poly.pdbx_seq_one_letter_code
_entity_poly.pdbx_strand_id
1 'polypeptide(L)'
;MCKQRFSDDDIEMITNMFFAFGEFFGSRDKSKFSIKDIILEFAIDLNEEKTNFHSQNIKMWHKVLTHGITPKEFLEELSLYIERG
;
A
#
# COMPACT_ATOMS: atom_id res chain seq x y z
N MET A 1 8.63 10.27 17.84
CA MET A 1 7.30 9.76 18.22
C MET A 1 6.49 9.50 16.94
N CYS A 2 5.67 8.45 16.82
CA CYS A 2 4.96 8.14 15.55
C CYS A 2 4.17 9.33 14.97
N LYS A 3 3.54 10.13 15.84
CA LYS A 3 2.83 11.37 15.48
C LYS A 3 3.68 12.49 14.87
N GLN A 4 5.01 12.39 14.94
CA GLN A 4 5.93 13.33 14.28
C GLN A 4 6.28 12.89 12.84
N ARG A 5 5.86 11.69 12.43
CA ARG A 5 6.18 11.10 11.11
C ARG A 5 4.95 10.77 10.26
N PHE A 6 3.80 10.53 10.88
CA PHE A 6 2.59 10.09 10.22
C PHE A 6 1.42 10.96 10.66
N SER A 7 0.48 11.23 9.75
CA SER A 7 -0.77 11.93 10.07
C SER A 7 -1.69 11.06 10.93
N ASP A 8 -2.71 11.65 11.56
CA ASP A 8 -3.69 10.88 12.31
C ASP A 8 -4.47 9.92 11.38
N ASP A 9 -4.76 10.33 10.14
CA ASP A 9 -5.39 9.49 9.11
C ASP A 9 -4.49 8.30 8.72
N ASP A 10 -3.18 8.51 8.56
CA ASP A 10 -2.23 7.42 8.30
C ASP A 10 -2.20 6.43 9.45
N ILE A 11 -2.18 6.94 10.69
CA ILE A 11 -2.15 6.12 11.90
C ILE A 11 -3.44 5.30 12.00
N GLU A 12 -4.59 5.91 11.76
CA GLU A 12 -5.88 5.23 11.76
C GLU A 12 -5.94 4.15 10.67
N MET A 13 -5.52 4.47 9.44
CA MET A 13 -5.49 3.52 8.32
C MET A 13 -4.58 2.32 8.64
N ILE A 14 -3.34 2.57 9.06
CA ILE A 14 -2.37 1.51 9.39
C ILE A 14 -2.89 0.63 10.52
N THR A 15 -3.50 1.22 11.55
CA THR A 15 -4.06 0.50 12.70
C THR A 15 -5.24 -0.37 12.30
N ASN A 16 -6.18 0.18 11.52
CA ASN A 16 -7.33 -0.56 11.01
C ASN A 16 -6.90 -1.73 10.12
N MET A 17 -5.87 -1.54 9.29
CA MET A 17 -5.30 -2.62 8.48
C MET A 17 -4.58 -3.67 9.33
N PHE A 18 -3.85 -3.26 10.35
CA PHE A 18 -3.18 -4.18 11.26
C PHE A 18 -4.17 -5.14 11.91
N PHE A 19 -5.29 -4.61 12.43
CA PHE A 19 -6.35 -5.43 13.00
C PHE A 19 -7.10 -6.27 11.95
N ALA A 20 -7.45 -5.68 10.80
CA ALA A 20 -8.21 -6.37 9.77
C ALA A 20 -7.47 -7.58 9.16
N PHE A 21 -6.13 -7.54 9.15
CA PHE A 21 -5.30 -8.56 8.51
C PHE A 21 -4.50 -9.42 9.52
N GLY A 22 -4.92 -9.44 10.78
CA GLY A 22 -4.42 -10.39 11.78
C GLY A 22 -3.01 -10.07 12.28
N GLU A 23 -2.63 -8.80 12.35
CA GLU A 23 -1.40 -8.32 13.01
C GLU A 23 -0.08 -8.63 12.27
N PHE A 24 -0.13 -9.03 11.00
CA PHE A 24 1.05 -9.42 10.23
C PHE A 24 1.54 -8.33 9.26
N PHE A 25 2.33 -7.38 9.75
CA PHE A 25 3.15 -6.51 8.89
C PHE A 25 4.59 -7.00 8.81
N GLY A 26 5.21 -6.88 7.64
CA GLY A 26 6.59 -7.33 7.41
C GLY A 26 6.81 -8.83 7.59
N SER A 27 5.74 -9.63 7.57
CA SER A 27 5.79 -11.09 7.71
C SER A 27 6.33 -11.78 6.45
N ARG A 28 6.36 -11.05 5.32
CA ARG A 28 6.88 -11.52 4.04
C ARG A 28 8.18 -10.81 3.67
N ASP A 29 9.07 -11.58 3.04
CA ASP A 29 10.38 -11.13 2.60
C ASP A 29 10.27 -10.02 1.55
N LYS A 30 10.73 -8.81 1.90
CA LYS A 30 10.75 -7.62 1.05
C LYS A 30 11.62 -7.82 -0.21
N SER A 31 12.65 -8.68 -0.17
CA SER A 31 13.56 -8.91 -1.29
C SER A 31 12.92 -9.67 -2.46
N LYS A 32 11.82 -10.38 -2.20
CA LYS A 32 11.06 -11.12 -3.21
C LYS A 32 9.95 -10.27 -3.82
N PHE A 33 9.98 -8.96 -3.57
CA PHE A 33 8.84 -8.09 -3.78
C PHE A 33 9.21 -6.78 -4.48
N SER A 34 8.47 -6.44 -5.54
CA SER A 34 8.68 -5.26 -6.37
C SER A 34 7.51 -4.29 -6.19
N ILE A 35 7.80 -3.08 -5.71
CA ILE A 35 6.77 -2.01 -5.59
C ILE A 35 6.16 -1.72 -6.97
N LYS A 36 7.00 -1.70 -8.02
CA LYS A 36 6.57 -1.54 -9.41
C LYS A 36 5.53 -2.58 -9.82
N ASP A 37 5.69 -3.83 -9.42
CA ASP A 37 4.77 -4.91 -9.81
C ASP A 37 3.40 -4.72 -9.14
N ILE A 38 3.34 -4.24 -7.88
CA ILE A 38 2.07 -3.84 -7.25
C ILE A 38 1.39 -2.74 -8.05
N ILE A 39 2.16 -1.70 -8.41
CA ILE A 39 1.59 -0.53 -9.10
C ILE A 39 0.98 -0.97 -10.44
N LEU A 40 1.68 -1.85 -11.18
CA LEU A 40 1.18 -2.43 -12.43
C LEU A 40 -0.06 -3.29 -12.23
N GLU A 41 -0.04 -4.22 -11.26
CA GLU A 41 -1.20 -5.06 -10.93
C GLU A 41 -2.41 -4.22 -10.55
N PHE A 42 -2.21 -3.19 -9.73
CA PHE A 42 -3.26 -2.27 -9.33
C PHE A 42 -3.80 -1.46 -10.51
N ALA A 43 -2.93 -0.98 -11.40
CA ALA A 43 -3.34 -0.25 -12.60
C ALA A 43 -4.17 -1.14 -13.54
N ILE A 44 -3.82 -2.42 -13.67
CA ILE A 44 -4.60 -3.41 -14.44
C ILE A 44 -5.98 -3.60 -13.81
N ASP A 45 -6.02 -3.86 -12.50
CA ASP A 45 -7.26 -4.06 -11.75
C ASP A 45 -8.18 -2.83 -11.83
N LEU A 46 -7.63 -1.62 -11.80
CA LEU A 46 -8.39 -0.37 -11.93
C LEU A 46 -8.96 -0.14 -13.34
N ASN A 47 -8.36 -0.73 -14.38
CA ASN A 47 -8.82 -0.60 -15.76
C ASN A 47 -9.99 -1.54 -16.09
N GLU A 48 -10.38 -2.43 -15.17
CA GLU A 48 -11.57 -3.27 -15.33
C GLU A 48 -12.86 -2.46 -15.03
N GLU A 49 -13.87 -2.57 -15.91
CA GLU A 49 -15.08 -1.72 -15.94
C GLU A 49 -15.97 -1.73 -14.67
N LYS A 50 -15.65 -2.54 -13.64
CA LYS A 50 -16.45 -2.69 -12.41
C LYS A 50 -15.64 -2.59 -11.12
N THR A 51 -14.53 -1.85 -11.16
CA THR A 51 -13.63 -1.83 -10.02
C THR A 51 -14.08 -0.87 -8.92
N ASN A 52 -14.35 -1.43 -7.73
CA ASN A 52 -14.56 -0.64 -6.52
C ASN A 52 -13.21 -0.11 -6.02
N PHE A 53 -12.98 1.19 -6.22
CA PHE A 53 -11.75 1.85 -5.81
C PHE A 53 -11.41 1.66 -4.34
N HIS A 54 -12.40 1.68 -3.44
CA HIS A 54 -12.16 1.53 -2.01
C HIS A 54 -11.64 0.14 -1.66
N SER A 55 -12.24 -0.91 -2.22
CA SER A 55 -11.81 -2.29 -1.97
C SER A 55 -10.43 -2.56 -2.55
N GLN A 56 -10.11 -1.99 -3.72
CA GLN A 56 -8.78 -2.10 -4.28
C GLN A 56 -7.75 -1.36 -3.43
N ASN A 57 -8.07 -0.17 -2.94
CA ASN A 57 -7.18 0.61 -2.08
C ASN A 57 -6.80 -0.19 -0.83
N ILE A 58 -7.78 -0.86 -0.20
CA ILE A 58 -7.55 -1.76 0.94
C ILE A 58 -6.62 -2.92 0.56
N LYS A 59 -6.87 -3.59 -0.57
CA LYS A 59 -6.05 -4.73 -1.03
C LYS A 59 -4.59 -4.32 -1.30
N MET A 60 -4.40 -3.20 -1.98
CA MET A 60 -3.08 -2.64 -2.25
C MET A 60 -2.32 -2.40 -0.95
N TRP A 61 -2.93 -1.67 -0.01
CA TRP A 61 -2.28 -1.37 1.25
C TRP A 61 -1.97 -2.61 2.09
N HIS A 62 -2.89 -3.58 2.13
CA HIS A 62 -2.61 -4.86 2.77
C HIS A 62 -1.36 -5.51 2.19
N LYS A 63 -1.23 -5.56 0.86
CA LYS A 63 -0.10 -6.18 0.16
C LYS A 63 1.20 -5.44 0.43
N VAL A 64 1.19 -4.12 0.37
CA VAL A 64 2.32 -3.22 0.68
C VAL A 64 2.81 -3.44 2.12
N LEU A 65 1.90 -3.35 3.10
CA LEU A 65 2.22 -3.43 4.52
C LEU A 65 2.67 -4.84 4.95
N THR A 66 2.10 -5.90 4.34
CA THR A 66 2.49 -7.29 4.61
C THR A 66 3.96 -7.56 4.24
N HIS A 67 4.48 -6.87 3.21
CA HIS A 67 5.90 -6.95 2.80
C HIS A 67 6.78 -5.93 3.53
N GLY A 68 6.25 -5.23 4.53
CA GLY A 68 7.01 -4.27 5.34
C GLY A 68 7.39 -3.00 4.58
N ILE A 69 6.66 -2.67 3.51
CA ILE A 69 6.81 -1.42 2.79
C ILE A 69 5.96 -0.37 3.50
N THR A 70 6.56 0.76 3.83
CA THR A 70 5.85 1.86 4.50
C THR A 70 5.02 2.66 3.49
N PRO A 71 3.95 3.35 3.94
CA PRO A 71 3.21 4.27 3.07
C PRO A 71 4.07 5.31 2.38
N LYS A 72 5.04 5.87 3.10
CA LYS A 72 5.98 6.84 2.54
C LYS A 72 6.81 6.25 1.39
N GLU A 73 7.44 5.09 1.60
CA GLU A 73 8.24 4.42 0.55
C GLU A 73 7.38 4.11 -0.69
N PHE A 74 6.15 3.63 -0.48
CA PHE A 74 5.24 3.32 -1.59
C PHE A 74 4.83 4.55 -2.38
N LEU A 75 4.47 5.65 -1.69
CA LEU A 75 4.03 6.88 -2.34
C LEU A 75 5.18 7.60 -3.07
N GLU A 76 6.40 7.57 -2.53
CA GLU A 76 7.60 8.09 -3.21
C GLU A 76 7.89 7.34 -4.51
N GLU A 77 7.72 6.02 -4.53
CA GLU A 77 7.90 5.23 -5.75
C GLU A 77 6.74 5.48 -6.74
N LEU A 78 5.50 5.56 -6.26
CA LEU A 78 4.32 5.84 -7.07
C LEU A 78 4.43 7.21 -7.77
N SER A 79 4.93 8.25 -7.10
CA SER A 79 5.09 9.58 -7.70
C SER A 79 6.03 9.57 -8.90
N LEU A 80 7.05 8.70 -8.92
CA LEU A 80 7.95 8.55 -10.07
C LEU A 80 7.23 8.07 -11.35
N TYR A 81 6.11 7.36 -11.21
CA TYR A 81 5.30 6.91 -12.35
C TYR A 81 4.29 7.97 -12.80
N ILE A 82 3.78 8.78 -11.87
CA ILE A 82 2.86 9.88 -12.17
C ILE A 82 3.58 11.02 -12.90
N GLU A 83 4.81 11.35 -12.51
CA GLU A 83 5.60 12.43 -13.14
C GLU A 83 6.14 12.07 -14.54
N ARG A 84 6.04 10.80 -14.96
CA ARG A 84 6.56 10.29 -16.23
C ARG A 84 5.49 9.88 -17.25
N GLY A 85 4.21 9.89 -16.87
CA GLY A 85 3.06 9.59 -17.73
C GLY A 85 2.34 10.84 -18.17
#